data_AF-A0A840AXX3-F1
#
_entry.id   AF-A0A840AXX3-F1
#
_cell.length_a   1.000
_cell.length_b   1.000
_cell.length_c   1.000
_cell.angle_alpha   90.00
_cell.angle_beta   90.00
_cell.angle_gamma   90.00
#
_symmetry.space_group_name_H-M   'P 1'
#
loop_
_entity.id
_entity.type
_entity.pdbx_description
1 polymer ?
#
loop_
_entity_poly.entity_id
_entity_poly.type
_entity_poly.pdbx_seq_one_letter_code
_entity_poly.pdbx_strand_id
1 'polypeptide(L)'
;MDDFAENYRHHLAFVSGSKDTMPITVGNIVDALEALGGEAHYSDITAQVLKVAQAPFPADPAASVRARLQERCSDYKAFKHKQDLFESDAGTGIWRFRQWRKASPQPSQLKEELDIYEGFEGRLVPKLHLVRERDPKLIAKFKATLAEARCEACSINLSEIYGALAADYIEAHHKKPVALIQEGSATTLDDLAALCPNCHRIIHKNYPMSVDELAAVVAAPNGFVGDVQSARDKRKSWKDAVYAAIVRLVNSEHASNFTRQNLIEHELAKIIADVNSKGETPEQTLSRVLQELKSAGVIDFIDNRGTYRLN
;
A
#
# COMPACT_ATOMS: atom_id res chain seq x y z
N MET A 1 -20.28 7.85 8.92
CA MET A 1 -20.99 6.56 8.68
C MET A 1 -21.43 6.10 10.05
N ASP A 2 -22.40 6.85 10.56
CA ASP A 2 -22.70 7.04 11.98
C ASP A 2 -23.92 6.23 12.38
N ASP A 3 -23.91 4.92 12.11
CA ASP A 3 -25.13 4.13 12.33
C ASP A 3 -24.90 2.73 12.93
N PHE A 4 -23.63 2.34 13.15
CA PHE A 4 -23.33 1.03 13.75
C PHE A 4 -22.99 1.09 15.24
N ALA A 5 -22.38 2.20 15.71
CA ALA A 5 -22.02 2.38 17.12
C ALA A 5 -23.19 2.92 17.97
N GLU A 6 -24.18 3.55 17.35
CA GLU A 6 -25.30 4.18 18.06
C GLU A 6 -26.40 3.15 18.40
N ASN A 7 -26.60 2.15 17.54
CA ASN A 7 -27.62 1.11 17.75
C ASN A 7 -27.33 0.11 18.87
N TYR A 8 -26.11 0.09 19.43
CA TYR A 8 -25.78 -0.76 20.59
C TYR A 8 -25.84 -0.03 21.95
N ARG A 9 -26.12 1.28 21.97
CA ARG A 9 -26.17 2.06 23.22
C ARG A 9 -27.48 1.91 24.00
N HIS A 10 -28.52 1.31 23.43
CA HIS A 10 -29.89 1.49 23.95
C HIS A 10 -30.72 0.22 24.21
N HIS A 11 -30.13 -0.97 24.43
CA HIS A 11 -30.93 -2.17 24.73
C HIS A 11 -30.38 -3.05 25.86
N LEU A 12 -30.84 -2.75 27.09
CA LEU A 12 -31.52 -3.66 28.04
C LEU A 12 -31.29 -3.17 29.48
N ALA A 13 -32.16 -2.27 29.93
CA ALA A 13 -32.38 -2.03 31.35
C ALA A 13 -33.43 -3.02 31.87
N PHE A 14 -33.24 -3.46 33.12
CA PHE A 14 -34.23 -4.03 34.04
C PHE A 14 -34.43 -5.56 34.04
N VAL A 15 -33.66 -6.25 34.92
CA VAL A 15 -34.21 -7.23 35.89
C VAL A 15 -33.51 -6.99 37.23
N SER A 16 -34.32 -6.88 38.27
CA SER A 16 -34.02 -6.46 39.64
C SER A 16 -33.09 -7.39 40.44
N GLY A 17 -32.16 -6.79 41.19
CA GLY A 17 -31.53 -7.43 42.35
C GLY A 17 -30.14 -6.87 42.71
N SER A 18 -30.06 -6.09 43.78
CA SER A 18 -28.87 -5.50 44.44
C SER A 18 -28.34 -4.17 43.87
N LYS A 19 -28.13 -3.22 44.79
CA LYS A 19 -27.89 -1.78 44.60
C LYS A 19 -26.42 -1.47 44.27
N ASP A 20 -26.23 -0.41 43.47
CA ASP A 20 -25.05 0.45 43.33
C ASP A 20 -23.78 -0.06 42.61
N THR A 21 -23.88 -0.90 41.57
CA THR A 21 -22.73 -1.15 40.68
C THR A 21 -23.16 -1.24 39.21
N MET A 22 -22.42 -0.59 38.29
CA MET A 22 -22.61 -0.77 36.85
C MET A 22 -21.85 -2.02 36.37
N PRO A 23 -22.50 -2.94 35.64
CA PRO A 23 -21.83 -4.14 35.15
C PRO A 23 -20.83 -3.76 34.05
N ILE A 24 -19.63 -4.34 34.12
CA ILE A 24 -18.64 -4.22 33.04
C ILE A 24 -19.24 -4.80 31.76
N THR A 25 -19.34 -3.97 30.74
CA THR A 25 -19.94 -4.34 29.46
C THR A 25 -18.89 -4.98 28.54
N VAL A 26 -19.36 -5.69 27.52
CA VAL A 26 -18.46 -6.21 26.47
C VAL A 26 -17.76 -5.08 25.73
N GLY A 27 -18.43 -3.93 25.55
CA GLY A 27 -17.84 -2.73 24.94
C GLY A 27 -16.61 -2.24 25.70
N ASN A 28 -16.67 -2.18 27.03
CA ASN A 28 -15.52 -1.77 27.84
C ASN A 28 -14.29 -2.66 27.64
N ILE A 29 -14.50 -3.96 27.39
CA ILE A 29 -13.41 -4.91 27.16
C ILE A 29 -12.84 -4.78 25.75
N VAL A 30 -13.69 -4.52 24.76
CA VAL A 30 -13.25 -4.21 23.38
C VAL A 30 -12.41 -2.94 23.39
N ASP A 31 -12.90 -1.85 23.99
CA ASP A 31 -12.17 -0.58 24.09
C ASP A 31 -10.81 -0.75 24.79
N ALA A 32 -10.77 -1.54 25.86
CA ALA A 32 -9.55 -1.84 26.59
C ALA A 32 -8.55 -2.64 25.73
N LEU A 33 -9.01 -3.66 25.00
CA LEU A 33 -8.16 -4.44 24.10
C LEU A 33 -7.67 -3.60 22.91
N GLU A 34 -8.51 -2.75 22.33
CA GLU A 34 -8.11 -1.84 21.25
C GLU A 34 -7.01 -0.88 21.71
N ALA A 35 -7.14 -0.28 22.91
CA ALA A 35 -6.13 0.58 23.50
C ALA A 35 -4.80 -0.17 23.79
N LEU A 36 -4.87 -1.48 24.04
CA LEU A 36 -3.70 -2.34 24.29
C LEU A 36 -3.14 -2.97 23.01
N GLY A 37 -3.64 -2.61 21.83
CA GLY A 37 -3.13 -3.13 20.56
C GLY A 37 -3.70 -4.50 20.16
N GLY A 38 -4.93 -4.80 20.58
CA GLY A 38 -5.72 -5.95 20.14
C GLY A 38 -5.45 -7.27 20.87
N GLU A 39 -4.36 -7.33 21.64
CA GLU A 39 -3.93 -8.51 22.40
C GLU A 39 -3.29 -8.07 23.72
N ALA A 40 -3.72 -8.66 24.83
CA ALA A 40 -3.13 -8.37 26.13
C ALA A 40 -3.34 -9.50 27.14
N HIS A 41 -2.52 -9.49 28.20
CA HIS A 41 -2.75 -10.37 29.34
C HIS A 41 -3.99 -9.92 30.12
N TYR A 42 -4.72 -10.87 30.69
CA TYR A 42 -5.97 -10.66 31.44
C TYR A 42 -5.85 -9.58 32.54
N SER A 43 -4.71 -9.50 33.23
CA SER A 43 -4.46 -8.46 34.24
C SER A 43 -4.49 -7.06 33.65
N ASP A 44 -3.92 -6.90 32.46
CA ASP A 44 -3.74 -5.60 31.81
C ASP A 44 -5.05 -5.14 31.19
N ILE A 45 -5.83 -6.07 30.63
CA ILE A 45 -7.20 -5.82 30.19
C ILE A 45 -8.04 -5.33 31.38
N THR A 46 -7.97 -6.02 32.52
CA THR A 46 -8.71 -5.62 33.72
C THR A 46 -8.28 -4.24 34.20
N ALA A 47 -6.97 -3.96 34.26
CA ALA A 47 -6.45 -2.66 34.65
C ALA A 47 -6.88 -1.55 33.68
N GLN A 48 -6.92 -1.82 32.38
CA GLN A 48 -7.32 -0.86 31.36
C GLN A 48 -8.83 -0.61 31.38
N VAL A 49 -9.65 -1.64 31.57
CA VAL A 49 -11.10 -1.49 31.78
C VAL A 49 -11.38 -0.57 32.97
N LEU A 50 -10.66 -0.73 34.08
CA LEU A 50 -10.81 0.13 35.26
C LEU A 50 -10.37 1.58 35.06
N LYS A 51 -9.51 1.86 34.07
CA LYS A 51 -9.11 3.23 33.70
C LYS A 51 -10.15 3.91 32.81
N VAL A 52 -10.81 3.16 31.93
CA VAL A 52 -11.68 3.70 30.87
C VAL A 52 -13.16 3.70 31.28
N ALA A 53 -13.60 2.70 32.06
CA ALA A 53 -14.99 2.60 32.50
C ALA A 53 -15.29 3.53 33.69
N GLN A 54 -16.50 4.08 33.71
CA GLN A 54 -16.97 4.96 34.80
C GLN A 54 -17.45 4.13 35.99
N ALA A 55 -17.01 4.50 37.20
CA ALA A 55 -17.47 3.94 38.46
C ALA A 55 -18.98 4.21 38.68
N PRO A 56 -19.71 3.41 39.48
CA PRO A 56 -19.22 2.39 40.43
C PRO A 56 -19.04 0.99 39.83
N PHE A 57 -17.92 0.34 40.18
CA PHE A 57 -17.56 -1.00 39.68
C PHE A 57 -18.19 -2.12 40.50
N PRO A 58 -18.38 -3.32 39.92
CA PRO A 58 -18.77 -4.52 40.66
C PRO A 58 -17.79 -4.84 41.80
N ALA A 59 -18.25 -5.60 42.81
CA ALA A 59 -17.43 -6.01 43.95
C ALA A 59 -16.14 -6.76 43.54
N ASP A 60 -16.19 -7.50 42.43
CA ASP A 60 -15.01 -8.06 41.77
C ASP A 60 -15.02 -7.70 40.28
N PRO A 61 -14.35 -6.61 39.90
CA PRO A 61 -14.23 -6.17 38.51
C PRO A 61 -13.49 -7.20 37.64
N ALA A 62 -12.49 -7.89 38.21
CA ALA A 62 -11.70 -8.87 37.48
C ALA A 62 -12.57 -10.07 37.11
N ALA A 63 -13.29 -10.64 38.08
CA ALA A 63 -14.23 -11.74 37.81
C ALA A 63 -15.30 -11.34 36.77
N SER A 64 -15.74 -10.09 36.78
CA SER A 64 -16.69 -9.56 35.81
C SER A 64 -16.10 -9.49 34.38
N VAL A 65 -14.86 -9.00 34.24
CA VAL A 65 -14.12 -9.01 32.96
C VAL A 65 -13.96 -10.44 32.45
N ARG A 66 -13.54 -11.36 33.32
CA ARG A 66 -13.35 -12.78 32.98
C ARG A 66 -14.62 -13.42 32.46
N ALA A 67 -15.74 -13.21 33.16
CA ALA A 67 -17.03 -13.76 32.76
C ALA A 67 -17.46 -13.26 31.37
N ARG A 68 -17.28 -11.96 31.09
CA ARG A 68 -17.64 -11.38 29.79
C ARG A 68 -16.75 -11.86 28.64
N LEU A 69 -15.44 -12.01 28.87
CA LEU A 69 -14.50 -12.60 27.91
C LEU A 69 -14.93 -14.04 27.54
N GLN A 70 -15.20 -14.87 28.54
CA GLN A 70 -15.59 -16.28 28.34
C GLN A 70 -16.98 -16.42 27.71
N GLU A 71 -17.93 -15.52 28.00
CA GLU A 71 -19.26 -15.54 27.39
C GLU A 71 -19.25 -15.23 25.88
N ARG A 72 -18.16 -14.64 25.38
CA ARG A 72 -17.97 -14.18 23.98
C ARG A 72 -16.77 -14.84 23.29
N CYS A 73 -16.36 -16.00 23.79
CA CYS A 73 -15.27 -16.80 23.26
C CYS A 73 -15.76 -18.24 23.10
N SER A 74 -15.83 -18.73 21.87
CA SER A 74 -16.32 -20.09 21.55
C SER A 74 -15.53 -21.22 22.23
N ASP A 75 -14.31 -20.92 22.69
CA ASP A 75 -13.40 -21.89 23.30
C ASP A 75 -13.80 -22.26 24.74
N TYR A 76 -14.80 -21.57 25.32
CA TYR A 76 -15.28 -21.80 26.68
C TYR A 76 -16.70 -22.33 26.72
N LYS A 77 -16.98 -23.21 27.70
CA LYS A 77 -18.34 -23.72 27.98
C LYS A 77 -19.34 -22.63 28.36
N ALA A 78 -18.85 -21.48 28.83
CA ALA A 78 -19.65 -20.33 29.19
C ALA A 78 -20.13 -19.50 27.97
N PHE A 79 -19.69 -19.86 26.76
CA PHE A 79 -20.08 -19.19 25.53
C PHE A 79 -21.60 -19.21 25.35
N LYS A 80 -22.21 -18.02 25.29
CA LYS A 80 -23.67 -17.88 25.25
C LYS A 80 -24.26 -17.93 23.83
N HIS A 81 -23.58 -18.55 22.86
CA HIS A 81 -23.96 -18.57 21.44
C HIS A 81 -24.25 -17.17 20.86
N LYS A 82 -23.51 -16.17 21.33
CA LYS A 82 -23.54 -14.81 20.80
C LYS A 82 -22.37 -14.61 19.84
N GLN A 83 -22.13 -13.39 19.38
CA GLN A 83 -20.97 -13.07 18.56
C GLN A 83 -19.68 -13.53 19.25
N ASP A 84 -18.89 -14.34 18.55
CA ASP A 84 -17.58 -14.83 18.97
C ASP A 84 -16.53 -13.74 18.68
N LEU A 85 -16.16 -13.01 19.73
CA LEU A 85 -15.37 -11.79 19.64
C LEU A 85 -13.93 -12.01 20.10
N PHE A 86 -13.70 -12.94 21.01
CA PHE A 86 -12.41 -13.10 21.68
C PHE A 86 -11.83 -14.50 21.48
N GLU A 87 -10.51 -14.55 21.46
CA GLU A 87 -9.72 -15.77 21.52
C GLU A 87 -8.92 -15.76 22.81
N SER A 88 -8.81 -16.93 23.46
CA SER A 88 -7.88 -17.11 24.57
C SER A 88 -6.74 -18.01 24.13
N ASP A 89 -5.53 -17.63 24.48
CA ASP A 89 -4.39 -18.53 24.42
C ASP A 89 -4.37 -19.37 25.71
N ALA A 90 -4.68 -20.65 25.58
CA ALA A 90 -4.96 -21.53 26.70
C ALA A 90 -3.71 -21.72 27.59
N GLY A 91 -3.76 -21.18 28.80
CA GLY A 91 -2.71 -21.36 29.82
C GLY A 91 -1.75 -20.18 30.00
N THR A 92 -1.74 -19.19 29.08
CA THR A 92 -0.89 -17.99 29.19
C THR A 92 -1.62 -16.80 29.79
N GLY A 93 -2.96 -16.82 29.82
CA GLY A 93 -3.78 -15.71 30.29
C GLY A 93 -3.91 -14.57 29.28
N ILE A 94 -3.43 -14.77 28.04
CA ILE A 94 -3.51 -13.79 26.95
C ILE A 94 -4.86 -13.92 26.25
N TRP A 95 -5.47 -12.76 25.97
CA TRP A 95 -6.72 -12.65 25.22
C TRP A 95 -6.53 -11.75 24.01
N ARG A 96 -7.11 -12.15 22.88
CA ARG A 96 -7.09 -11.42 21.61
C ARG A 96 -8.49 -11.04 21.17
N PHE A 97 -8.63 -9.86 20.58
CA PHE A 97 -9.85 -9.47 19.88
C PHE A 97 -9.78 -9.94 18.42
N ARG A 98 -10.63 -10.91 18.04
CA ARG A 98 -10.56 -11.60 16.73
C ARG A 98 -10.70 -10.66 15.53
N GLN A 99 -11.42 -9.55 15.69
CA GLN A 99 -11.65 -8.57 14.63
C GLN A 99 -10.68 -7.39 14.68
N TRP A 100 -9.66 -7.43 15.55
CA TRP A 100 -8.65 -6.39 15.59
C TRP A 100 -7.78 -6.43 14.33
N ARG A 101 -7.99 -5.45 13.46
CA ARG A 101 -7.06 -5.09 12.39
C ARG A 101 -6.28 -3.90 12.92
N LYS A 102 -4.94 -3.89 12.80
CA LYS A 102 -4.15 -2.65 12.98
C LYS A 102 -4.83 -1.56 12.16
N ALA A 103 -5.52 -0.64 12.84
CA ALA A 103 -6.24 0.42 12.17
C ALA A 103 -5.20 1.29 11.45
N SER A 104 -5.05 1.09 10.14
CA SER A 104 -4.60 2.19 9.30
C SER A 104 -5.70 3.25 9.37
N PRO A 105 -5.38 4.54 9.56
CA PRO A 105 -6.39 5.57 9.61
C PRO A 105 -7.30 5.44 8.39
N GLN A 106 -8.61 5.33 8.64
CA GLN A 106 -9.59 5.27 7.56
C GLN A 106 -9.53 6.62 6.82
N PRO A 107 -9.41 6.65 5.48
CA PRO A 107 -9.32 7.88 4.70
C PRO A 107 -10.45 8.89 4.96
N SER A 108 -11.58 8.43 5.50
CA SER A 108 -12.73 9.27 5.83
C SER A 108 -12.53 10.18 7.05
N GLN A 109 -11.71 9.78 8.04
CA GLN A 109 -11.41 10.62 9.22
C GLN A 109 -10.35 11.70 8.93
N LEU A 110 -9.64 11.59 7.80
CA LEU A 110 -8.69 12.62 7.33
C LEU A 110 -9.37 13.77 6.59
N LYS A 111 -10.68 13.68 6.30
CA LYS A 111 -11.35 14.63 5.41
C LYS A 111 -11.73 15.96 6.09
N GLU A 112 -11.90 15.96 7.41
CA GLU A 112 -12.32 17.17 8.14
C GLU A 112 -11.15 18.01 8.67
N GLU A 113 -9.92 17.47 8.65
CA GLU A 113 -8.67 18.19 9.02
C GLU A 113 -7.78 18.53 7.82
N LEU A 114 -8.24 18.25 6.59
CA LEU A 114 -7.65 18.77 5.35
C LEU A 114 -8.11 20.22 5.11
N ASP A 115 -8.04 21.06 6.14
CA ASP A 115 -8.01 22.51 5.94
C ASP A 115 -6.91 22.77 4.91
N ILE A 116 -7.26 23.51 3.85
CA ILE A 116 -6.36 23.82 2.74
C ILE A 116 -5.21 24.66 3.33
N TYR A 117 -4.14 23.99 3.76
CA TYR A 117 -2.97 24.63 4.33
C TYR A 117 -2.20 25.31 3.20
N GLU A 118 -2.37 26.62 3.09
CA GLU A 118 -1.60 27.47 2.19
C GLU A 118 -0.40 28.04 2.95
N GLY A 119 0.80 27.56 2.61
CA GLY A 119 2.06 28.08 3.13
C GLY A 119 2.67 29.13 2.20
N PHE A 120 3.16 30.24 2.74
CA PHE A 120 3.95 31.20 1.96
C PHE A 120 5.37 30.66 1.73
N GLU A 121 5.67 30.26 0.50
CA GLU A 121 7.00 29.84 0.06
C GLU A 121 7.70 30.96 -0.77
N GLY A 122 9.01 30.84 -1.01
CA GLY A 122 9.74 31.73 -1.93
C GLY A 122 10.49 32.92 -1.31
N ARG A 123 10.49 33.07 0.01
CA ARG A 123 11.38 34.04 0.68
C ARG A 123 12.85 33.70 0.42
N LEU A 124 13.59 34.64 -0.15
CA LEU A 124 15.05 34.50 -0.31
C LEU A 124 15.72 34.54 1.07
N VAL A 125 16.46 33.47 1.40
CA VAL A 125 17.24 33.34 2.62
C VAL A 125 18.73 33.22 2.26
N PRO A 126 19.61 34.11 2.75
CA PRO A 126 21.04 33.99 2.50
C PRO A 126 21.63 32.78 3.24
N LYS A 127 22.47 31.99 2.56
CA LYS A 127 23.07 30.76 3.10
C LYS A 127 24.58 30.73 2.84
N LEU A 128 25.40 30.71 3.89
CA LEU A 128 26.85 30.52 3.79
C LEU A 128 27.14 29.05 3.46
N HIS A 129 27.91 28.79 2.39
CA HIS A 129 28.12 27.44 1.85
C HIS A 129 29.62 27.14 1.71
N LEU A 130 30.20 26.52 2.75
CA LEU A 130 31.42 25.74 2.58
C LEU A 130 31.01 24.33 2.19
N VAL A 131 31.43 23.88 1.01
CA VAL A 131 31.08 22.57 0.44
C VAL A 131 32.36 21.79 0.21
N ARG A 132 32.33 20.48 0.51
CA ARG A 132 33.41 19.59 0.12
C ARG A 132 33.41 19.42 -1.40
N GLU A 133 34.59 19.54 -2.00
CA GLU A 133 34.79 19.28 -3.43
C GLU A 133 34.46 17.82 -3.76
N ARG A 134 33.92 17.59 -4.96
CA ARG A 134 33.64 16.26 -5.51
C ARG A 134 34.12 16.23 -6.94
N ASP A 135 34.77 15.14 -7.34
CA ASP A 135 35.17 14.97 -8.73
C ASP A 135 33.99 14.40 -9.57
N PRO A 136 33.38 15.19 -10.46
CA PRO A 136 32.29 14.71 -11.32
C PRO A 136 32.77 13.62 -12.31
N LYS A 137 34.07 13.57 -12.64
CA LYS A 137 34.61 12.54 -13.54
C LYS A 137 34.56 11.16 -12.89
N LEU A 138 34.69 11.07 -11.57
CA LEU A 138 34.56 9.82 -10.83
C LEU A 138 33.16 9.22 -11.02
N ILE A 139 32.12 10.04 -10.86
CA ILE A 139 30.72 9.63 -11.05
C ILE A 139 30.48 9.21 -12.50
N ALA A 140 30.97 9.98 -13.47
CA ALA A 140 30.82 9.63 -14.89
C ALA A 140 31.51 8.30 -15.23
N LYS A 141 32.74 8.08 -14.74
CA LYS A 141 33.46 6.81 -14.91
C LYS A 141 32.73 5.65 -14.25
N PHE A 142 32.24 5.82 -13.03
CA PHE A 142 31.47 4.81 -12.32
C PHE A 142 30.21 4.40 -13.11
N LYS A 143 29.44 5.37 -13.60
CA LYS A 143 28.26 5.05 -14.43
C LYS A 143 28.62 4.31 -15.72
N ALA A 144 29.75 4.66 -16.34
CA ALA A 144 30.24 3.99 -17.54
C ALA A 144 30.73 2.54 -17.30
N THR A 145 31.04 2.16 -16.05
CA THR A 145 31.38 0.77 -15.72
C THR A 145 30.16 -0.12 -15.51
N LEU A 146 28.95 0.45 -15.44
CA LEU A 146 27.71 -0.31 -15.25
C LEU A 146 27.27 -0.91 -16.59
N ALA A 147 26.94 -2.20 -16.60
CA ALA A 147 26.35 -2.85 -17.77
C ALA A 147 24.89 -2.39 -18.01
N GLU A 148 24.15 -2.14 -16.93
CA GLU A 148 22.79 -1.61 -16.93
C GLU A 148 22.60 -0.59 -15.81
N ALA A 149 21.71 0.38 -16.00
CA ALA A 149 21.28 1.33 -14.97
C ALA A 149 20.32 0.69 -13.94
N ARG A 150 20.79 -0.40 -13.30
CA ARG A 150 20.03 -1.17 -12.33
C ARG A 150 20.44 -0.83 -10.89
N CYS A 151 19.45 -0.64 -10.03
CA CYS A 151 19.67 -0.33 -8.62
C CYS A 151 20.26 -1.52 -7.85
N GLU A 152 21.36 -1.34 -7.13
CA GLU A 152 22.00 -2.38 -6.31
C GLU A 152 21.14 -2.80 -5.10
N ALA A 153 20.23 -1.93 -4.61
CA ALA A 153 19.39 -2.24 -3.46
C ALA A 153 18.07 -2.95 -3.83
N CYS A 154 17.34 -2.44 -4.82
CA CYS A 154 16.00 -2.94 -5.18
C CYS A 154 15.92 -3.59 -6.56
N SER A 155 17.05 -3.72 -7.26
CA SER A 155 17.14 -4.32 -8.60
C SER A 155 16.30 -3.65 -9.69
N ILE A 156 15.70 -2.47 -9.43
CA ILE A 156 14.88 -1.76 -10.42
C ILE A 156 15.77 -1.11 -11.49
N ASN A 157 15.35 -1.21 -12.75
CA ASN A 157 15.84 -0.35 -13.83
C ASN A 157 14.70 0.60 -14.22
N LEU A 158 14.91 1.90 -14.08
CA LEU A 158 13.84 2.89 -14.30
C LEU A 158 13.37 2.95 -15.76
N SER A 159 14.20 2.52 -16.72
CA SER A 159 13.78 2.41 -18.12
C SER A 159 12.67 1.39 -18.31
N GLU A 160 12.56 0.38 -17.44
CA GLU A 160 11.47 -0.62 -17.48
C GLU A 160 10.11 0.01 -17.12
N ILE A 161 10.12 1.15 -16.40
CA ILE A 161 8.92 1.86 -15.94
C ILE A 161 8.62 3.07 -16.81
N TYR A 162 9.64 3.91 -17.04
CA TYR A 162 9.49 5.21 -17.71
C TYR A 162 9.90 5.19 -19.19
N GLY A 163 10.35 4.04 -19.70
CA GLY A 163 10.83 3.90 -21.07
C GLY A 163 12.04 4.81 -21.34
N ALA A 164 12.08 5.39 -22.54
CA ALA A 164 13.19 6.23 -22.99
C ALA A 164 13.45 7.47 -22.11
N LEU A 165 12.45 7.94 -21.33
CA LEU A 165 12.62 9.08 -20.44
C LEU A 165 13.61 8.81 -19.29
N ALA A 166 13.80 7.55 -18.91
CA ALA A 166 14.73 7.15 -17.87
C ALA A 166 15.86 6.25 -18.41
N ALA A 167 16.14 6.33 -19.72
CA ALA A 167 17.26 5.65 -20.34
C ALA A 167 18.56 5.99 -19.59
N ASP A 168 19.29 4.94 -19.19
CA ASP A 168 20.57 5.03 -18.47
C ASP A 168 20.55 5.86 -17.17
N TYR A 169 19.35 6.09 -16.61
CA TYR A 169 19.19 6.96 -15.45
C TYR A 169 19.35 6.20 -14.14
N ILE A 170 20.42 6.52 -13.42
CA ILE A 170 20.76 5.99 -12.09
C ILE A 170 21.59 7.02 -11.30
N GLU A 171 21.55 6.98 -9.97
CA GLU A 171 22.32 7.88 -9.09
C GLU A 171 23.51 7.16 -8.47
N ALA A 172 24.65 7.84 -8.37
CA ALA A 172 25.84 7.32 -7.69
C ALA A 172 25.84 7.74 -6.22
N HIS A 173 25.80 6.77 -5.32
CA HIS A 173 25.84 6.94 -3.88
C HIS A 173 27.23 6.62 -3.34
N HIS A 174 27.76 7.43 -2.42
CA HIS A 174 29.04 7.13 -1.77
C HIS A 174 28.78 6.21 -0.56
N LYS A 175 29.35 5.00 -0.57
CA LYS A 175 29.27 4.05 0.54
C LYS A 175 29.90 4.64 1.80
N LYS A 176 31.04 5.32 1.65
CA LYS A 176 31.60 6.18 2.70
C LYS A 176 31.04 7.60 2.56
N PRO A 177 30.34 8.12 3.57
CA PRO A 177 29.70 9.42 3.47
C PRO A 177 30.72 10.55 3.27
N VAL A 178 30.51 11.39 2.25
CA VAL A 178 31.44 12.50 1.92
C VAL A 178 31.72 13.41 3.12
N ALA A 179 30.75 13.58 4.02
CA ALA A 179 30.92 14.38 5.24
C ALA A 179 31.96 13.80 6.22
N LEU A 180 32.27 12.51 6.13
CA LEU A 180 33.23 11.77 6.95
C LEU A 180 34.54 11.47 6.22
N ILE A 181 34.67 11.89 4.95
CA ILE A 181 35.90 11.76 4.18
C ILE A 181 36.87 12.86 4.65
N GLN A 182 38.09 12.47 5.00
CA GLN A 182 39.17 13.39 5.35
C GLN A 182 39.70 14.07 4.08
N GLU A 183 40.09 15.34 4.20
CA GLU A 183 40.74 16.06 3.12
C GLU A 183 41.95 15.28 2.59
N GLY A 184 42.10 15.20 1.26
CA GLY A 184 43.15 14.42 0.61
C GLY A 184 42.89 12.90 0.50
N SER A 185 41.76 12.38 1.01
CA SER A 185 41.40 10.97 0.80
C SER A 185 41.03 10.70 -0.66
N ALA A 186 41.50 9.59 -1.21
CA ALA A 186 41.05 9.09 -2.51
C ALA A 186 39.69 8.37 -2.38
N THR A 187 38.81 8.58 -3.34
CA THR A 187 37.59 7.78 -3.53
C THR A 187 37.74 6.97 -4.81
N THR A 188 37.50 5.67 -4.73
CA THR A 188 37.58 4.73 -5.84
C THR A 188 36.19 4.44 -6.42
N LEU A 189 36.12 3.70 -7.53
CA LEU A 189 34.84 3.26 -8.08
C LEU A 189 34.11 2.28 -7.14
N ASP A 190 34.85 1.46 -6.39
CA ASP A 190 34.29 0.49 -5.45
C ASP A 190 33.66 1.15 -4.21
N ASP A 191 34.03 2.39 -3.92
CA ASP A 191 33.43 3.22 -2.86
C ASP A 191 32.06 3.80 -3.25
N LEU A 192 31.61 3.55 -4.49
CA LEU A 192 30.34 4.00 -5.02
C LEU A 192 29.36 2.83 -5.15
N ALA A 193 28.08 3.16 -5.13
CA ALA A 193 26.97 2.25 -5.41
C ALA A 193 25.95 2.92 -6.33
N ALA A 194 25.33 2.15 -7.21
CA ALA A 194 24.30 2.56 -8.14
C ALA A 194 22.92 2.40 -7.51
N LEU A 195 22.24 3.51 -7.22
CA LEU A 195 20.91 3.51 -6.59
C LEU A 195 19.88 4.27 -7.44
N CYS A 196 18.63 3.81 -7.44
CA CYS A 196 17.52 4.60 -7.97
C CYS A 196 17.21 5.79 -7.04
N PRO A 197 16.53 6.85 -7.50
CA PRO A 197 16.25 8.05 -6.70
C PRO A 197 15.49 7.75 -5.40
N ASN A 198 14.61 6.74 -5.42
CA ASN A 198 13.86 6.32 -4.23
C ASN A 198 14.79 5.69 -3.20
N CYS A 199 15.57 4.68 -3.58
CA CYS A 199 16.53 4.04 -2.68
C CYS A 199 17.59 5.04 -2.19
N HIS A 200 18.08 5.91 -3.07
CA HIS A 200 19.04 6.94 -2.71
C HIS A 200 18.46 7.96 -1.71
N ARG A 201 17.18 8.32 -1.84
CA ARG A 201 16.52 9.16 -0.83
C ARG A 201 16.29 8.42 0.49
N ILE A 202 15.90 7.16 0.45
CA ILE A 202 15.63 6.36 1.66
C ILE A 202 16.92 6.09 2.46
N ILE A 203 18.04 5.76 1.80
CA ILE A 203 19.32 5.54 2.49
C ILE A 203 19.82 6.83 3.16
N HIS A 204 19.61 7.99 2.53
CA HIS A 204 19.95 9.27 3.13
C HIS A 204 18.98 9.69 4.25
N LYS A 205 17.73 9.22 4.25
CA LYS A 205 16.76 9.48 5.32
C LYS A 205 17.10 8.70 6.59
N ASN A 206 17.59 7.47 6.47
CA ASN A 206 17.90 6.57 7.58
C ASN A 206 19.40 6.47 7.85
N TYR A 207 20.11 7.56 7.61
CA TYR A 207 21.56 7.61 7.69
C TYR A 207 22.09 7.45 9.14
N PRO A 208 23.17 6.68 9.38
CA PRO A 208 23.91 5.87 8.41
C PRO A 208 23.25 4.50 8.21
N MET A 209 22.96 4.17 6.96
CA MET A 209 22.48 2.87 6.51
C MET A 209 23.32 2.47 5.30
N SER A 210 23.72 1.21 5.23
CA SER A 210 24.44 0.62 4.10
C SER A 210 23.49 0.18 2.98
N VAL A 211 24.05 -0.01 1.78
CA VAL A 211 23.28 -0.52 0.63
C VAL A 211 22.76 -1.93 0.90
N ASP A 212 23.56 -2.78 1.56
CA ASP A 212 23.18 -4.15 1.90
C ASP A 212 22.04 -4.20 2.93
N GLU A 213 22.08 -3.35 3.95
CA GLU A 213 20.98 -3.20 4.92
C GLU A 213 19.69 -2.73 4.22
N LEU A 214 19.79 -1.77 3.30
CA LEU A 214 18.65 -1.33 2.52
C LEU A 214 18.11 -2.46 1.62
N ALA A 215 18.98 -3.22 0.97
CA ALA A 215 18.60 -4.35 0.15
C ALA A 215 17.85 -5.41 0.96
N ALA A 216 18.32 -5.71 2.17
CA ALA A 216 17.66 -6.64 3.09
C ALA A 216 16.25 -6.16 3.50
N VAL A 217 16.08 -4.86 3.75
CA VAL A 217 14.78 -4.26 4.06
C VAL A 217 13.83 -4.35 2.86
N VAL A 218 14.32 -4.10 1.65
CA VAL A 218 13.52 -4.18 0.41
C VAL A 218 13.12 -5.63 0.10
N ALA A 219 14.00 -6.60 0.39
CA ALA A 219 13.75 -8.02 0.15
C ALA A 219 12.82 -8.69 1.19
N ALA A 220 12.60 -8.06 2.35
CA ALA A 220 11.72 -8.59 3.39
C ALA A 220 10.26 -8.71 2.87
N PRO A 221 9.47 -9.71 3.31
CA PRO A 221 8.12 -10.00 2.79
C PRO A 221 7.06 -8.90 3.02
N ASN A 222 7.38 -7.84 3.78
CA ASN A 222 6.56 -6.63 3.92
C ASN A 222 7.12 -5.43 3.13
N GLY A 223 8.32 -5.57 2.55
CA GLY A 223 8.91 -4.68 1.58
C GLY A 223 8.40 -5.05 0.20
N PHE A 224 8.10 -4.04 -0.60
CA PHE A 224 7.71 -4.22 -2.00
C PHE A 224 8.86 -4.94 -2.73
N VAL A 225 8.76 -6.27 -2.86
CA VAL A 225 9.56 -7.03 -3.83
C VAL A 225 9.05 -6.57 -5.18
N GLY A 226 9.75 -5.59 -5.75
CA GLY A 226 9.50 -5.07 -7.09
C GLY A 226 9.85 -6.14 -8.11
N ASP A 227 9.06 -7.21 -8.17
CA ASP A 227 8.88 -7.91 -9.42
C ASP A 227 7.98 -7.00 -10.28
N VAL A 228 8.62 -6.14 -11.07
CA VAL A 228 7.95 -5.31 -12.07
C VAL A 228 7.13 -6.20 -13.02
N GLN A 229 7.54 -7.47 -13.20
CA GLN A 229 6.79 -8.48 -13.93
C GLN A 229 5.49 -8.85 -13.20
N SER A 230 5.50 -9.14 -11.90
CA SER A 230 4.27 -9.41 -11.11
C SER A 230 3.23 -8.28 -11.14
N ALA A 231 3.67 -7.02 -11.19
CA ALA A 231 2.78 -5.86 -11.33
C ALA A 231 2.21 -5.72 -12.77
N ARG A 232 2.98 -6.15 -13.77
CA ARG A 232 2.59 -6.27 -15.19
C ARG A 232 1.74 -7.52 -15.46
N ASP A 233 1.92 -8.57 -14.66
CA ASP A 233 1.27 -9.88 -14.69
C ASP A 233 -0.06 -9.90 -13.92
N LYS A 234 -0.49 -8.75 -13.38
CA LYS A 234 -1.93 -8.46 -13.34
C LYS A 234 -2.40 -8.52 -14.80
N ARG A 235 -2.81 -9.72 -15.23
CA ARG A 235 -3.26 -10.05 -16.59
C ARG A 235 -3.91 -8.81 -17.19
N LYS A 236 -3.29 -8.23 -18.23
CA LYS A 236 -3.86 -7.08 -18.91
C LYS A 236 -5.32 -7.43 -19.20
N SER A 237 -6.24 -6.57 -18.78
CA SER A 237 -7.63 -6.84 -19.09
C SER A 237 -7.81 -6.78 -20.61
N TRP A 238 -8.82 -7.46 -21.15
CA TRP A 238 -9.19 -7.29 -22.55
C TRP A 238 -9.36 -5.82 -22.92
N LYS A 239 -9.85 -4.98 -21.99
CA LYS A 239 -9.98 -3.54 -22.18
C LYS A 239 -8.64 -2.84 -22.41
N ASP A 240 -7.64 -3.16 -21.59
CA ASP A 240 -6.30 -2.56 -21.67
C ASP A 240 -5.57 -3.01 -22.94
N ALA A 241 -5.65 -4.31 -23.26
CA ALA A 241 -5.00 -4.87 -24.44
C ALA A 241 -5.61 -4.34 -25.74
N VAL A 242 -6.95 -4.22 -25.81
CA VAL A 242 -7.65 -3.65 -26.96
C VAL A 242 -7.36 -2.17 -27.11
N TYR A 243 -7.36 -1.39 -26.03
CA TYR A 243 -6.99 0.03 -26.08
C TYR A 243 -5.57 0.22 -26.60
N ALA A 244 -4.60 -0.55 -26.08
CA ALA A 244 -3.23 -0.49 -26.54
C ALA A 244 -3.07 -0.88 -28.02
N ALA A 245 -3.88 -1.83 -28.51
CA ALA A 245 -3.92 -2.20 -29.92
C ALA A 245 -4.48 -1.07 -30.81
N ILE A 246 -5.56 -0.42 -30.38
CA ILE A 246 -6.12 0.74 -31.10
C ILE A 246 -5.08 1.84 -31.23
N VAL A 247 -4.41 2.20 -30.14
CA VAL A 247 -3.36 3.24 -30.13
C VAL A 247 -2.23 2.88 -31.09
N ARG A 248 -1.78 1.61 -31.13
CA ARG A 248 -0.73 1.18 -32.07
C ARG A 248 -1.18 1.30 -33.51
N LEU A 249 -2.37 0.81 -33.84
CA LEU A 249 -2.90 0.79 -35.20
C LEU A 249 -3.08 2.23 -35.75
N VAL A 250 -3.66 3.12 -34.94
CA VAL A 250 -3.84 4.55 -35.27
C VAL A 250 -2.49 5.23 -35.52
N ASN A 251 -1.49 4.94 -34.68
CA ASN A 251 -0.15 5.50 -34.83
C ASN A 251 0.61 4.94 -36.04
N SER A 252 0.45 3.65 -36.37
CA SER A 252 1.14 3.03 -37.50
C SER A 252 0.55 3.41 -38.85
N GLU A 253 -0.76 3.61 -38.94
CA GLU A 253 -1.45 3.97 -40.18
C GLU A 253 -1.51 5.49 -40.41
N HIS A 254 -1.00 6.31 -39.47
CA HIS A 254 -1.17 7.77 -39.43
C HIS A 254 -2.64 8.19 -39.66
N ALA A 255 -3.58 7.36 -39.24
CA ALA A 255 -5.00 7.51 -39.48
C ALA A 255 -5.73 7.53 -38.15
N SER A 256 -6.53 8.57 -37.91
CA SER A 256 -7.34 8.72 -36.68
C SER A 256 -8.48 7.71 -36.58
N ASN A 257 -8.77 7.01 -37.68
CA ASN A 257 -9.91 6.14 -37.85
C ASN A 257 -9.44 4.69 -38.06
N PHE A 258 -10.15 3.74 -37.47
CA PHE A 258 -9.87 2.32 -37.61
C PHE A 258 -11.17 1.52 -37.72
N THR A 259 -11.09 0.31 -38.26
CA THR A 259 -12.25 -0.60 -38.29
C THR A 259 -12.02 -1.77 -37.35
N ARG A 260 -13.12 -2.43 -36.95
CA ARG A 260 -13.05 -3.72 -36.24
C ARG A 260 -12.24 -4.75 -37.03
N GLN A 261 -12.35 -4.76 -38.37
CA GLN A 261 -11.67 -5.73 -39.21
C GLN A 261 -10.14 -5.52 -39.18
N ASN A 262 -9.67 -4.29 -39.22
CA ASN A 262 -8.23 -3.98 -39.11
C ASN A 262 -7.64 -4.47 -37.77
N LEU A 263 -8.38 -4.30 -36.66
CA LEU A 263 -7.94 -4.81 -35.36
C LEU A 263 -7.88 -6.34 -35.32
N ILE A 264 -8.82 -7.01 -35.98
CA ILE A 264 -8.83 -8.48 -36.08
C ILE A 264 -7.62 -8.97 -36.88
N GLU A 265 -7.37 -8.36 -38.04
CA GLU A 265 -6.32 -8.79 -38.97
C GLU A 265 -4.90 -8.50 -38.45
N HIS A 266 -4.70 -7.35 -37.79
CA HIS A 266 -3.35 -6.88 -37.45
C HIS A 266 -2.97 -7.00 -35.97
N GLU A 267 -3.93 -7.01 -35.04
CA GLU A 267 -3.63 -6.88 -33.60
C GLU A 267 -4.23 -7.98 -32.72
N LEU A 268 -5.22 -8.75 -33.19
CA LEU A 268 -5.93 -9.74 -32.37
C LEU A 268 -5.02 -10.83 -31.79
N ALA A 269 -4.08 -11.36 -32.58
CA ALA A 269 -3.12 -12.36 -32.10
C ALA A 269 -2.27 -11.83 -30.93
N LYS A 270 -1.89 -10.55 -31.00
CA LYS A 270 -1.10 -9.88 -29.95
C LYS A 270 -1.95 -9.57 -28.72
N ILE A 271 -3.22 -9.18 -28.92
CA ILE A 271 -4.18 -9.00 -27.82
C ILE A 271 -4.35 -10.31 -27.05
N ILE A 272 -4.58 -11.43 -27.75
CA ILE A 272 -4.76 -12.75 -27.13
C ILE A 272 -3.52 -13.16 -26.32
N ALA A 273 -2.32 -12.94 -26.88
CA ALA A 273 -1.06 -13.19 -26.18
C ALA A 273 -0.91 -12.32 -24.92
N ASP A 274 -1.26 -11.03 -25.01
CA ASP A 274 -1.18 -10.07 -23.90
C ASP A 274 -2.13 -10.39 -22.73
N VAL A 275 -3.30 -10.97 -23.00
CA VAL A 275 -4.31 -11.30 -21.97
C VAL A 275 -4.25 -12.76 -21.50
N ASN A 276 -3.43 -13.59 -22.15
CA ASN A 276 -3.32 -15.05 -21.93
C ASN A 276 -4.70 -15.75 -21.86
N SER A 277 -5.61 -15.39 -22.79
CA SER A 277 -6.99 -15.91 -22.80
C SER A 277 -7.05 -17.27 -23.51
N LYS A 278 -7.75 -18.23 -22.90
CA LYS A 278 -8.09 -19.54 -23.48
C LYS A 278 -9.53 -19.60 -24.03
N GLY A 279 -10.22 -18.45 -24.11
CA GLY A 279 -11.63 -18.40 -24.50
C GLY A 279 -11.85 -18.77 -25.97
N GLU A 280 -12.96 -19.44 -26.26
CA GLU A 280 -13.25 -20.00 -27.59
C GLU A 280 -13.62 -18.95 -28.65
N THR A 281 -13.91 -17.69 -28.27
CA THR A 281 -14.32 -16.61 -29.21
C THR A 281 -13.69 -15.23 -28.95
N PRO A 282 -12.40 -15.05 -29.28
CA PRO A 282 -11.66 -13.77 -29.12
C PRO A 282 -12.29 -12.57 -29.84
N GLU A 283 -12.87 -12.77 -31.02
CA GLU A 283 -13.46 -11.72 -31.88
C GLU A 283 -14.76 -11.17 -31.28
N GLN A 284 -15.52 -12.02 -30.58
CA GLN A 284 -16.74 -11.61 -29.87
C GLN A 284 -16.36 -10.80 -28.63
N THR A 285 -15.30 -11.20 -27.93
CA THR A 285 -14.78 -10.48 -26.77
C THR A 285 -14.25 -9.10 -27.17
N LEU A 286 -13.49 -9.01 -28.27
CA LEU A 286 -13.07 -7.75 -28.86
C LEU A 286 -14.27 -6.84 -29.18
N SER A 287 -15.33 -7.40 -29.76
CA SER A 287 -16.53 -6.64 -30.13
C SER A 287 -17.26 -6.05 -28.91
N ARG A 288 -17.39 -6.83 -27.83
CA ARG A 288 -17.94 -6.36 -26.55
C ARG A 288 -17.07 -5.24 -25.96
N VAL A 289 -15.75 -5.40 -25.98
CA VAL A 289 -14.82 -4.40 -25.41
C VAL A 289 -14.86 -3.09 -26.20
N LEU A 290 -15.00 -3.14 -27.53
CA LEU A 290 -15.20 -1.94 -28.35
C LEU A 290 -16.50 -1.21 -27.97
N GLN A 291 -17.57 -1.93 -27.64
CA GLN A 291 -18.81 -1.32 -27.15
C GLN A 291 -18.62 -0.65 -25.78
N GLU A 292 -17.84 -1.27 -24.88
CA GLU A 292 -17.51 -0.70 -23.56
C GLU A 292 -16.61 0.55 -23.67
N LEU A 293 -15.65 0.55 -24.60
CA LEU A 293 -14.81 1.73 -24.86
C LEU A 293 -15.63 2.87 -25.47
N LYS A 294 -16.60 2.55 -26.33
CA LYS A 294 -17.54 3.53 -26.88
C LYS A 294 -18.43 4.12 -25.78
N SER A 295 -19.02 3.30 -24.92
CA SER A 295 -19.87 3.80 -23.84
C SER A 295 -19.10 4.65 -22.81
N ALA A 296 -17.80 4.37 -22.64
CA ALA A 296 -16.89 5.16 -21.82
C ALA A 296 -16.39 6.45 -22.50
N GLY A 297 -16.77 6.72 -23.75
CA GLY A 297 -16.35 7.91 -24.49
C GLY A 297 -14.89 7.91 -24.96
N VAL A 298 -14.22 6.74 -24.92
CA VAL A 298 -12.82 6.60 -25.35
C VAL A 298 -12.70 6.52 -26.87
N ILE A 299 -13.72 5.97 -27.53
CA ILE A 299 -13.80 5.89 -28.99
C ILE A 299 -15.17 6.33 -29.48
N ASP A 300 -15.21 6.97 -30.64
CA ASP A 300 -16.44 7.36 -31.32
C ASP A 300 -16.76 6.42 -32.48
N PHE A 301 -18.05 6.21 -32.75
CA PHE A 301 -18.51 5.49 -33.94
C PHE A 301 -18.88 6.50 -35.03
N ILE A 302 -18.17 6.47 -36.15
CA ILE A 302 -18.25 7.53 -37.17
C ILE A 302 -19.29 7.21 -38.23
N ASP A 303 -19.48 5.94 -38.59
CA ASP A 303 -20.37 5.55 -39.69
C ASP A 303 -21.05 4.18 -39.48
N ASN A 304 -22.13 3.92 -40.22
CA ASN A 304 -22.85 2.65 -40.19
C ASN A 304 -22.07 1.46 -40.82
N ARG A 305 -20.81 1.66 -41.22
CA ARG A 305 -19.95 0.63 -41.84
C ARG A 305 -18.95 0.01 -40.86
N GLY A 306 -18.97 0.41 -39.59
CA GLY A 306 -18.09 -0.17 -38.57
C GLY A 306 -16.80 0.60 -38.35
N THR A 307 -16.75 1.89 -38.74
CA THR A 307 -15.59 2.76 -38.54
C THR A 307 -15.64 3.45 -37.18
N TYR A 308 -14.52 3.37 -36.45
CA TYR A 308 -14.32 3.99 -35.14
C TYR A 308 -13.25 5.06 -35.22
N ARG A 309 -13.32 6.06 -34.35
CA ARG A 309 -12.29 7.08 -34.11
C ARG A 309 -11.79 6.97 -32.69
N LEU A 310 -10.49 7.11 -32.47
CA LEU A 310 -9.94 7.29 -31.13
C LEU A 310 -10.08 8.76 -30.72
N ASN A 311 -10.61 9.02 -29.52
CA ASN A 311 -10.81 10.38 -28.98
C ASN A 311 -9.54 10.95 -28.32
#